data_AF-A0A1F3R3V2-F1
#
_entry.id   AF-A0A1F3R3V2-F1
#
_cell.length_a   1.000
_cell.length_b   1.000
_cell.length_c   1.000
_cell.angle_alpha   90.00
_cell.angle_beta   90.00
_cell.angle_gamma   90.00
#
_symmetry.space_group_name_H-M   'P 1'
#
loop_
_entity.id
_entity.type
_entity.pdbx_description
1 polymer ?
#
loop_
_entity_poly.entity_id
_entity_poly.type
_entity_poly.pdbx_seq_one_letter_code
_entity_poly.pdbx_strand_id
1 'polypeptide(L)'
;MQLEYMKKTKKIFFEELDEFQKDLKKLLKKYRTLKDDIEVVKLDLNDEPGASPPFSFRIDNLGLETCIIKVKKMACKALKGRGVNSGLRLIYAHFEEEQKIVFIELYHKNDKENEDRQRILENFV
;
A
#
# COMPACT_ATOMS: atom_id res chain seq x y z
N MET A 1 28.08 4.64 -11.80
CA MET A 1 28.48 5.25 -10.52
C MET A 1 27.73 6.54 -10.18
N GLN A 2 27.76 7.62 -10.98
CA GLN A 2 27.02 8.86 -10.63
C GLN A 2 25.47 8.70 -10.66
N LEU A 3 24.94 7.87 -11.57
CA LEU A 3 23.50 7.57 -11.66
C LEU A 3 22.95 6.79 -10.45
N GLU A 4 23.75 5.96 -9.78
CA GLU A 4 23.35 5.26 -8.55
C GLU A 4 23.33 6.19 -7.33
N TYR A 5 24.17 7.23 -7.33
CA TYR A 5 24.25 8.19 -6.23
C TYR A 5 23.08 9.20 -6.26
N MET A 6 22.58 9.56 -7.45
CA MET A 6 21.42 10.45 -7.59
C MET A 6 20.06 9.78 -7.31
N LYS A 7 20.01 8.44 -7.21
CA LYS A 7 18.80 7.72 -6.73
C LYS A 7 18.58 7.89 -5.23
N LYS A 8 19.58 8.35 -4.49
CA LYS A 8 19.51 8.56 -3.05
C LYS A 8 18.82 9.90 -2.79
N THR A 9 17.60 9.85 -2.23
CA THR A 9 16.74 10.96 -1.77
C THR A 9 15.63 11.47 -2.71
N LYS A 10 14.98 10.60 -3.47
CA LYS A 10 13.59 10.87 -3.88
C LYS A 10 12.66 10.52 -2.72
N LYS A 11 12.37 11.51 -1.87
CA LYS A 11 11.44 11.35 -0.74
C LYS A 11 10.03 11.30 -1.30
N ILE A 12 9.35 10.18 -1.13
CA ILE A 12 7.95 10.04 -1.56
C ILE A 12 7.04 10.75 -0.56
N PHE A 13 6.08 11.50 -1.08
CA PHE A 13 5.00 12.09 -0.30
C PHE A 13 3.86 11.07 -0.15
N PHE A 14 3.36 10.91 1.06
CA PHE A 14 2.30 9.96 1.38
C PHE A 14 1.04 10.70 1.79
N GLU A 15 -0.06 10.42 1.10
CA GLU A 15 -1.41 10.82 1.46
C GLU A 15 -2.27 9.60 1.80
N GLU A 16 -3.34 9.82 2.55
CA GLU A 16 -4.27 8.78 2.98
C GLU A 16 -5.69 9.26 2.70
N LEU A 17 -6.49 8.46 1.97
CA LEU A 17 -7.93 8.73 1.85
C LEU A 17 -8.61 8.63 3.22
N ASP A 18 -9.69 9.37 3.42
CA ASP A 18 -10.47 9.31 4.67
C ASP A 18 -10.99 7.88 4.94
N GLU A 19 -11.39 7.16 3.90
CA GLU A 19 -11.82 5.77 3.97
C GLU A 19 -10.67 4.85 4.42
N PHE A 20 -9.45 5.09 3.94
CA PHE A 20 -8.26 4.36 4.38
C PHE A 20 -8.03 4.57 5.88
N GLN A 21 -8.14 5.80 6.37
CA GLN A 21 -7.99 6.06 7.81
C GLN A 21 -9.08 5.35 8.64
N LYS A 22 -10.32 5.27 8.14
CA LYS A 22 -11.40 4.51 8.77
C LYS A 22 -11.08 3.01 8.81
N ASP A 23 -10.52 2.47 7.73
CA ASP A 23 -10.11 1.07 7.64
C ASP A 23 -8.96 0.74 8.62
N LEU A 24 -7.93 1.60 8.65
CA LEU A 24 -6.82 1.49 9.60
C LEU A 24 -7.32 1.50 11.06
N LYS A 25 -8.21 2.44 11.41
CA LYS A 25 -8.82 2.52 12.75
C LYS A 25 -9.59 1.26 13.11
N LYS A 26 -10.32 0.65 12.18
CA LYS A 26 -11.05 -0.62 12.40
C LYS A 26 -10.07 -1.77 12.64
N LEU A 27 -9.02 -1.87 11.82
CA LEU A 27 -8.04 -2.96 11.89
C LEU A 27 -7.12 -2.86 13.11
N LEU A 28 -6.79 -1.66 13.58
CA LEU A 28 -5.99 -1.44 14.80
C LEU A 28 -6.60 -2.11 16.05
N LYS A 29 -7.92 -2.29 16.09
CA LYS A 29 -8.62 -3.02 17.17
C LYS A 29 -8.17 -4.48 17.26
N LYS A 30 -7.81 -5.09 16.12
CA LYS A 30 -7.34 -6.49 16.02
C LYS A 30 -5.82 -6.59 15.94
N TYR A 31 -5.17 -5.60 15.31
CA TYR A 31 -3.74 -5.62 14.97
C TYR A 31 -3.04 -4.40 15.57
N ARG A 32 -2.69 -4.47 16.85
CA ARG A 32 -2.11 -3.35 17.61
C ARG A 32 -0.83 -2.73 17.05
N THR A 33 -0.02 -3.49 16.30
CA THR A 33 1.23 -3.00 15.68
C THR A 33 1.02 -2.45 14.28
N LEU A 34 -0.20 -2.48 13.74
CA LEU A 34 -0.45 -2.18 12.33
C LEU A 34 0.01 -0.77 11.95
N LYS A 35 -0.04 0.19 12.87
CA LYS A 35 0.49 1.53 12.63
C LYS A 35 2.00 1.49 12.35
N ASP A 36 2.77 0.81 13.20
CA ASP A 36 4.21 0.64 13.00
C ASP A 36 4.51 -0.20 11.76
N ASP A 37 3.67 -1.20 11.47
CA ASP A 37 3.81 -2.03 10.27
C ASP A 37 3.60 -1.20 8.99
N ILE A 38 2.67 -0.23 8.98
CA ILE A 38 2.48 0.72 7.87
C ILE A 38 3.68 1.66 7.72
N GLU A 39 4.29 2.12 8.81
CA GLU A 39 5.50 2.94 8.73
C GLU A 39 6.68 2.16 8.12
N VAL A 40 6.81 0.88 8.42
CA VAL A 40 7.79 0.01 7.75
C VAL A 40 7.50 -0.09 6.25
N VAL A 41 6.23 -0.26 5.85
CA VAL A 41 5.86 -0.26 4.43
C VAL A 41 6.18 1.06 3.75
N LYS A 42 5.97 2.21 4.41
CA LYS A 42 6.37 3.52 3.85
C LYS A 42 7.87 3.60 3.61
N LEU A 43 8.70 3.01 4.48
CA LEU A 43 10.15 2.94 4.25
C LEU A 43 10.47 2.11 3.01
N ASP A 44 9.92 0.89 2.91
CA ASP A 44 10.12 0.01 1.76
C ASP A 44 9.66 0.70 0.45
N LEU A 45 8.53 1.40 0.48
CA LEU A 45 8.00 2.12 -0.67
C LEU A 45 8.86 3.32 -1.09
N ASN A 46 9.63 3.95 -0.20
CA ASN A 46 10.58 4.99 -0.61
C ASN A 46 11.69 4.43 -1.50
N ASP A 47 12.03 3.15 -1.33
CA ASP A 47 13.06 2.47 -2.14
C ASP A 47 12.44 1.81 -3.38
N GLU A 48 11.30 1.11 -3.21
CA GLU A 48 10.62 0.35 -4.26
C GLU A 48 9.09 0.59 -4.27
N PRO A 49 8.61 1.72 -4.83
CA PRO A 49 7.18 2.08 -4.84
C PRO A 49 6.34 1.33 -5.90
N GLY A 50 6.98 0.48 -6.69
CA GLY A 50 6.35 -0.22 -7.81
C GLY A 50 5.74 -1.58 -7.42
N ALA A 51 5.18 -2.26 -8.42
CA ALA A 51 4.80 -3.66 -8.28
C ALA A 51 6.05 -4.54 -8.19
N SER A 52 6.12 -5.39 -7.16
CA SER A 52 7.21 -6.31 -6.89
C SER A 52 6.62 -7.69 -6.55
N PRO A 53 6.31 -8.51 -7.58
CA PRO A 53 5.84 -9.88 -7.37
C PRO A 53 6.90 -10.70 -6.60
N PRO A 54 6.50 -11.58 -5.64
CA PRO A 54 5.12 -12.00 -5.34
C PRO A 54 4.43 -11.18 -4.23
N PHE A 55 4.98 -10.03 -3.83
CA PHE A 55 4.51 -9.24 -2.70
C PHE A 55 3.44 -8.23 -3.10
N SER A 56 3.66 -7.49 -4.18
CA SER A 56 2.74 -6.49 -4.71
C SER A 56 2.51 -6.68 -6.22
N PHE A 57 1.34 -6.26 -6.68
CA PHE A 57 0.88 -6.43 -8.06
C PHE A 57 0.17 -5.17 -8.53
N ARG A 58 0.36 -4.79 -9.79
CA ARG A 58 -0.45 -3.75 -10.41
C ARG A 58 -1.88 -4.27 -10.60
N ILE A 59 -2.87 -3.39 -10.38
CA ILE A 59 -4.27 -3.66 -10.69
C ILE A 59 -4.56 -3.03 -12.05
N ASP A 60 -4.71 -3.87 -13.06
CA ASP A 60 -5.05 -3.45 -14.42
C ASP A 60 -6.56 -3.51 -14.67
N ASN A 61 -6.97 -3.09 -15.87
CA ASN A 61 -8.37 -3.10 -16.35
C ASN A 61 -9.32 -2.25 -15.48
N LEU A 62 -8.83 -1.10 -15.01
CA LEU A 62 -9.65 -0.08 -14.35
C LEU A 62 -10.08 1.05 -15.29
N GLY A 63 -9.52 1.13 -16.50
CA GLY A 63 -9.72 2.26 -17.40
C GLY A 63 -9.02 3.54 -16.94
N LEU A 64 -8.03 3.41 -16.04
CA LEU A 64 -7.26 4.51 -15.46
C LEU A 64 -5.82 4.52 -16.00
N GLU A 65 -5.27 5.72 -16.17
CA GLU A 65 -3.84 5.89 -16.40
C GLU A 65 -3.03 5.71 -15.10
N THR A 66 -3.63 6.06 -13.96
CA THR A 66 -3.02 5.97 -12.62
C THR A 66 -2.57 4.55 -12.29
N CYS A 67 -1.33 4.41 -11.81
CA CYS A 67 -0.78 3.12 -11.41
C CYS A 67 -1.34 2.72 -10.04
N ILE A 68 -2.25 1.75 -10.02
CA ILE A 68 -2.82 1.20 -8.79
C ILE A 68 -2.09 -0.09 -8.41
N ILE A 69 -1.61 -0.19 -7.18
CA ILE A 69 -0.84 -1.32 -6.69
C ILE A 69 -1.53 -1.97 -5.49
N LYS A 70 -1.58 -3.30 -5.50
CA LYS A 70 -2.10 -4.17 -4.45
C LYS A 70 -0.97 -4.94 -3.79
N VAL A 71 -0.68 -4.61 -2.54
CA VAL A 71 0.22 -5.39 -1.67
C VAL A 71 -0.58 -6.55 -1.07
N LYS A 72 -0.15 -7.79 -1.33
CA LYS A 72 -0.79 -9.02 -0.82
C LYS A 72 -0.06 -9.64 0.37
N LYS A 73 1.22 -9.32 0.54
CA LYS A 73 2.09 -9.92 1.56
C LYS A 73 2.79 -8.84 2.36
N MET A 74 2.08 -8.31 3.36
CA MET A 74 2.62 -7.34 4.31
C MET A 74 2.95 -8.06 5.62
N ALA A 75 4.14 -7.82 6.17
CA ALA A 75 4.47 -8.30 7.51
C ALA A 75 3.65 -7.55 8.56
N CYS A 76 3.16 -8.27 9.57
CA CYS A 76 2.48 -7.65 10.71
C CYS A 76 3.03 -8.22 12.00
N LYS A 77 3.72 -7.39 12.80
CA LYS A 77 4.40 -7.82 14.03
C LYS A 77 3.41 -8.37 15.08
N ALA A 78 2.16 -7.91 15.07
CA ALA A 78 1.11 -8.40 15.97
C ALA A 78 0.76 -9.89 15.73
N LEU A 79 0.97 -10.38 14.50
CA LEU A 79 0.72 -11.78 14.13
C LEU A 79 2.00 -12.62 14.30
N LYS A 80 2.32 -12.90 15.55
CA LYS A 80 3.48 -13.75 15.93
C LYS A 80 3.48 -15.05 15.13
N GLY A 81 4.61 -15.36 14.48
CA GLY A 81 4.81 -16.59 13.71
C GLY A 81 4.25 -16.58 12.28
N ARG A 82 3.59 -15.51 11.81
CA ARG A 82 3.05 -15.45 10.44
C ARG A 82 3.90 -14.65 9.44
N GLY A 83 4.83 -13.82 9.89
CA GLY A 83 5.69 -13.02 9.01
C GLY A 83 4.87 -12.19 8.00
N VAL A 84 5.26 -12.22 6.72
CA VAL A 84 4.55 -11.57 5.60
C VAL A 84 3.18 -12.18 5.26
N ASN A 85 2.83 -13.33 5.87
CA ASN A 85 1.54 -13.99 5.68
C ASN A 85 0.50 -13.52 6.70
N SER A 86 0.49 -12.22 6.99
CA SER A 86 -0.49 -11.59 7.89
C SER A 86 -1.92 -11.73 7.39
N GLY A 87 -2.11 -11.81 6.07
CA GLY A 87 -3.41 -11.76 5.41
C GLY A 87 -3.93 -10.34 5.19
N LEU A 88 -3.19 -9.32 5.61
CA LEU A 88 -3.51 -7.92 5.32
C LEU A 88 -3.19 -7.58 3.86
N ARG A 89 -4.02 -6.71 3.29
CA ARG A 89 -3.90 -6.21 1.92
C ARG A 89 -3.98 -4.68 1.95
N LEU A 90 -3.01 -4.04 1.32
CA LEU A 90 -2.92 -2.60 1.16
C LEU A 90 -3.07 -2.26 -0.32
N ILE A 91 -3.92 -1.29 -0.63
CA ILE A 91 -4.11 -0.73 -1.97
C ILE A 91 -3.64 0.71 -1.98
N TYR A 92 -2.83 1.09 -2.96
CA TYR A 92 -2.37 2.47 -3.13
C TYR A 92 -2.26 2.88 -4.60
N ALA A 93 -2.41 4.18 -4.86
CA ALA A 93 -2.06 4.79 -6.14
C ALA A 93 -0.62 5.31 -6.07
N HIS A 94 0.15 5.09 -7.13
CA HIS A 94 1.52 5.58 -7.28
C HIS A 94 1.60 6.56 -8.45
N PHE A 95 2.01 7.79 -8.13
CA PHE A 95 2.25 8.88 -9.06
C PHE A 95 3.76 9.09 -9.16
N GLU A 96 4.38 8.41 -10.12
CA GLU A 96 5.85 8.40 -10.27
C GLU A 96 6.40 9.79 -10.56
N GLU A 97 5.74 10.58 -11.40
CA GLU A 97 6.18 11.93 -11.74
C GLU A 97 6.12 12.88 -10.53
N GLU A 98 5.06 12.75 -9.73
CA GLU A 98 4.82 13.57 -8.54
C GLU A 98 5.58 13.08 -7.29
N GLN A 99 6.22 11.90 -7.37
CA GLN A 99 6.82 11.23 -6.20
C GLN A 99 5.81 11.10 -5.06
N LYS A 100 4.59 10.68 -5.39
CA LYS A 100 3.45 10.64 -4.47
C LYS A 100 2.82 9.26 -4.43
N ILE A 101 2.45 8.84 -3.23
CA ILE A 101 1.63 7.66 -2.98
C ILE A 101 0.38 8.07 -2.21
N VAL A 102 -0.77 7.61 -2.68
CA VAL A 102 -2.05 7.80 -1.98
C VAL A 102 -2.55 6.43 -1.52
N PHE A 103 -2.68 6.24 -0.20
CA PHE A 103 -3.24 5.03 0.37
C PHE A 103 -4.77 5.03 0.26
N ILE A 104 -5.32 3.97 -0.32
CA ILE A 104 -6.72 3.90 -0.77
C ILE A 104 -7.55 3.00 0.15
N GLU A 105 -7.05 1.80 0.41
CA GLU A 105 -7.80 0.77 1.14
C GLU A 105 -6.86 -0.15 1.92
N LEU A 106 -7.30 -0.56 3.11
CA LEU A 106 -6.62 -1.54 3.94
C LEU A 106 -7.63 -2.57 4.44
N TYR A 107 -7.39 -3.85 4.22
CA TYR A 107 -8.33 -4.89 4.67
C TYR A 107 -7.62 -6.21 4.96
N HIS A 108 -8.31 -7.10 5.69
CA HIS A 108 -7.86 -8.47 5.88
C HIS A 108 -8.54 -9.40 4.87
N LYS A 109 -7.79 -10.35 4.30
CA LYS A 109 -8.25 -11.21 3.21
C LYS A 109 -9.45 -12.10 3.50
N ASN A 110 -9.70 -12.36 4.78
CA ASN A 110 -10.86 -13.15 5.21
C ASN A 110 -12.12 -12.28 5.38
N ASP A 111 -11.95 -10.97 5.52
CA ASP A 111 -13.08 -10.03 5.68
C ASP A 111 -13.56 -9.57 4.30
N LYS A 112 -12.67 -9.56 3.28
CA LYS A 112 -12.96 -9.17 1.90
C LYS A 112 -12.02 -9.86 0.92
N GLU A 113 -12.54 -10.31 -0.22
CA GLU A 113 -11.76 -10.99 -1.25
C GLU A 113 -10.96 -10.01 -2.13
N ASN A 114 -11.62 -8.95 -2.60
CA ASN A 114 -11.08 -8.02 -3.59
C ASN A 114 -11.05 -6.57 -3.09
N GLU A 115 -10.33 -5.72 -3.82
CA GLU A 115 -10.28 -4.27 -3.60
C GLU A 115 -11.62 -3.58 -3.90
N ASP A 116 -11.82 -2.39 -3.32
CA ASP A 116 -12.92 -1.49 -3.61
C ASP A 116 -12.68 -0.72 -4.93
N ARG A 117 -13.06 -1.33 -6.05
CA ARG A 117 -12.88 -0.72 -7.38
C ARG A 117 -13.66 0.58 -7.52
N GLN A 118 -14.83 0.69 -6.90
CA GLN A 118 -15.63 1.91 -6.95
C GLN A 118 -14.89 3.05 -6.25
N ARG A 119 -14.37 2.81 -5.04
CA ARG A 119 -13.55 3.81 -4.32
C ARG A 119 -12.34 4.27 -5.14
N ILE A 120 -11.67 3.36 -5.83
CA ILE A 120 -10.54 3.71 -6.70
C ILE A 120 -11.02 4.64 -7.82
N LEU A 121 -12.09 4.30 -8.52
CA LEU A 121 -12.59 5.09 -9.64
C LEU A 121 -13.07 6.48 -9.20
N GLU A 122 -13.78 6.59 -8.08
CA GLU A 122 -14.29 7.87 -7.56
C GLU A 122 -13.19 8.88 -7.22
N ASN A 123 -11.96 8.42 -6.98
CA ASN A 123 -10.84 9.26 -6.56
C ASN A 123 -9.76 9.47 -7.63
N PHE A 124 -9.73 8.64 -8.68
CA PHE A 124 -8.61 8.60 -9.64
C PHE A 124 -9.03 8.48 -11.12
N VAL A 125 -10.33 8.59 -11.44
CA VAL A 125 -10.85 8.77 -12.82
C VAL A 125 -10.51 10.15 -13.37
#